data_AF-A0A356KE76-F1
#
_entry.id   AF-A0A356KE76-F1
#
_cell.length_a   1.000
_cell.length_b   1.000
_cell.length_c   1.000
_cell.angle_alpha   90.00
_cell.angle_beta   90.00
_cell.angle_gamma   90.00
#
_symmetry.space_group_name_H-M   'P 1'
#
loop_
_entity.id
_entity.type
_entity.pdbx_description
1 polymer ?
#
loop_
_entity_poly.entity_id
_entity_poly.type
_entity_poly.pdbx_seq_one_letter_code
_entity_poly.pdbx_strand_id
1 'polypeptide(L)'
;AKLASAFQLLVFGLVNLTVIFIRESGARWYKPGFTVPGYPVTPLLGFAGSASLLAFMGPLALGGAVGIVSFGLLWYLLYARKRVTRQGALTRLYGERARVSSRFARPLGAGQLTRTGALVPVFQDEDGQLDALIPLANLVTDEGERLEVLRIEELPDQAYLADFDQDDERTATIRGHVDRIEEETGLSCVFEDVLTHNAKHALYERAIHGGADWIVMPWHPRSPWRVFVPDPVAWFIHHPPCNLLLFREARGEAPAQLGIRRFRRVLVLAEPGPHDVQVMHVADRLAEVSDGAAELTLVHLVPADATPEAEAGTRDYHEHLRKLSRSEIGEPKILRTNDDVAALEELARGFDLLVLGAPPASEVRGALRGSFEDLVTERVPCAVLRVKAINTRPHAALTNPARTASLPDQPDFSLSKGLDHVELVKEPLRTKASLFSAMGRSFSERLGRPLERSVEAALWERERKQVTALTHGVAIPHHTGLNELERVHVELWLMDRPVDFKGGHDVESVDVCFLVLGPTRAREQHLRVLARIARLALQPGFLEGLRAAGDPTGVRAYLETCENALDEPDATAEGPEAEAETDEDPAAADAS
;
A
#
# COMPACT_ATOMS: atom_id res chain seq x y z
N ALA A 1 31.08 51.88 2.06
CA ALA A 1 31.95 50.69 2.23
C ALA A 1 31.33 49.64 3.15
N LYS A 2 31.25 49.87 4.48
CA LYS A 2 30.80 48.85 5.46
C LYS A 2 29.44 48.22 5.15
N LEU A 3 28.43 49.00 4.75
CA LEU A 3 27.10 48.49 4.37
C LEU A 3 27.11 47.62 3.10
N ALA A 4 27.95 47.97 2.12
CA ALA A 4 28.07 47.20 0.88
C ALA A 4 28.74 45.84 1.13
N SER A 5 29.82 45.82 1.93
CA SER A 5 30.47 44.58 2.34
C SER A 5 29.56 43.71 3.20
N ALA A 6 28.74 44.31 4.08
CA ALA A 6 27.74 43.60 4.86
C ALA A 6 26.69 42.90 3.97
N PHE A 7 26.22 43.59 2.91
CA PHE A 7 25.33 43.00 1.93
C PHE A 7 25.96 41.82 1.17
N GLN A 8 27.23 41.94 0.76
CA GLN A 8 27.93 40.83 0.10
C GLN A 8 28.08 39.61 1.01
N LEU A 9 28.49 39.79 2.27
CA LEU A 9 28.59 38.70 3.24
C LEU A 9 27.23 38.04 3.49
N LEU A 10 26.15 38.83 3.56
CA LEU A 10 24.79 38.30 3.67
C LEU A 10 24.42 37.44 2.46
N VAL A 11 24.68 37.92 1.24
CA VAL A 11 24.40 37.15 0.01
C VAL A 11 25.23 35.85 -0.02
N PHE A 12 26.53 35.90 0.29
CA PHE A 12 27.36 34.69 0.36
C PHE A 12 26.84 33.69 1.39
N GLY A 13 26.44 34.16 2.58
CA GLY A 13 25.83 33.31 3.59
C GLY A 13 24.54 32.65 3.09
N LEU A 14 23.64 33.43 2.49
CA LEU A 14 22.38 32.94 1.94
C LEU A 14 22.56 31.97 0.77
N VAL A 15 23.56 32.17 -0.09
CA VAL A 15 23.89 31.23 -1.18
C VAL A 15 24.33 29.88 -0.61
N ASN A 16 25.16 29.87 0.42
CA ASN A 16 25.58 28.62 1.09
C ASN A 16 24.36 27.87 1.67
N LEU A 17 23.46 28.59 2.35
CA LEU A 17 22.20 28.00 2.82
C LEU A 17 21.33 27.51 1.67
N THR A 18 21.23 28.27 0.57
CA THR A 18 20.41 27.91 -0.59
C THR A 18 20.88 26.61 -1.23
N VAL A 19 22.20 26.40 -1.33
CA VAL A 19 22.76 25.13 -1.84
C VAL A 19 22.33 23.95 -0.97
N ILE A 20 22.33 24.10 0.36
CA ILE A 20 21.83 23.08 1.28
C ILE A 20 20.33 22.88 1.04
N PHE A 21 19.52 23.95 1.07
CA PHE A 21 18.08 23.85 0.90
C PHE A 21 17.65 23.17 -0.41
N ILE A 22 18.26 23.51 -1.54
CA ILE A 22 17.91 22.89 -2.82
C ILE A 22 18.29 21.40 -2.82
N ARG A 23 19.49 21.07 -2.30
CA ARG A 23 19.94 19.67 -2.20
C ARG A 23 19.06 18.83 -1.28
N GLU A 24 18.60 19.42 -0.16
CA GLU A 24 17.71 18.75 0.78
C GLU A 24 16.23 18.80 0.37
N SER A 25 15.84 19.61 -0.62
CA SER A 25 14.44 19.70 -1.04
C SER A 25 13.91 18.42 -1.73
N GLY A 26 14.78 17.50 -2.13
CA GLY A 26 14.40 16.30 -2.89
C GLY A 26 14.00 16.56 -4.33
N ALA A 27 14.25 17.76 -4.85
CA ALA A 27 13.98 18.11 -6.23
C ALA A 27 14.76 17.20 -7.19
N ARG A 28 14.06 16.30 -7.89
CA ARG A 28 14.68 15.36 -8.85
C ARG A 28 15.27 16.07 -10.07
N TRP A 29 14.72 17.24 -10.44
CA TRP A 29 15.28 18.11 -11.48
C TRP A 29 16.64 18.74 -11.12
N TYR A 30 17.05 18.74 -9.84
CA TYR A 30 18.30 19.36 -9.43
C TYR A 30 19.49 18.38 -9.47
N LYS A 31 20.18 18.34 -10.60
CA LYS A 31 21.39 17.53 -10.82
C LYS A 31 22.61 18.43 -11.04
N PRO A 32 23.30 18.85 -9.97
CA PRO A 32 24.43 19.76 -10.12
C PRO A 32 25.62 19.04 -10.77
N GLY A 33 26.20 19.64 -11.82
CA GLY A 33 27.45 19.15 -12.43
C GLY A 33 28.68 19.27 -11.51
N PHE A 34 28.54 19.95 -10.36
CA PHE A 34 29.59 20.11 -9.35
C PHE A 34 29.16 19.58 -7.98
N THR A 35 29.94 18.64 -7.44
CA THR A 35 29.80 18.12 -6.08
C THR A 35 30.64 18.95 -5.11
N VAL A 36 30.01 19.61 -4.15
CA VAL A 36 30.71 20.38 -3.11
C VAL A 36 31.54 19.42 -2.24
N PRO A 37 32.88 19.55 -2.19
CA PRO A 37 33.71 18.72 -1.32
C PRO A 37 33.32 18.91 0.14
N GLY A 38 33.23 17.83 0.91
CA GLY A 38 32.88 17.89 2.34
C GLY A 38 31.45 18.39 2.62
N TYR A 39 30.52 18.25 1.67
CA TYR A 39 29.11 18.52 1.92
C TYR A 39 28.56 17.66 3.07
N PRO A 40 27.72 18.19 3.99
CA PRO A 40 27.22 19.57 4.08
C PRO A 40 28.09 20.52 4.91
N VAL A 41 29.23 20.05 5.43
CA VAL A 41 30.10 20.83 6.34
C VAL A 41 30.64 22.09 5.66
N THR A 42 31.09 22.01 4.42
CA THR A 42 31.65 23.14 3.67
C THR A 42 30.68 24.34 3.56
N PRO A 43 29.43 24.18 3.08
CA PRO A 43 28.49 25.30 3.04
C PRO A 43 28.05 25.77 4.45
N LEU A 44 27.98 24.87 5.44
CA LEU A 44 27.71 25.28 6.83
C LEU A 44 28.82 26.17 7.38
N LEU A 45 30.10 25.84 7.15
CA LEU A 45 31.24 26.68 7.50
C LEU A 45 31.22 28.00 6.73
N GLY A 46 30.87 28.00 5.44
CA GLY A 46 30.71 29.21 4.64
C GLY A 46 29.65 30.16 5.19
N PHE A 47 28.50 29.62 5.60
CA PHE A 47 27.45 30.39 6.27
C PHE A 47 27.88 30.91 7.64
N ALA A 48 28.42 30.03 8.50
CA ALA A 48 28.88 30.41 9.83
C ALA A 48 30.01 31.45 9.78
N GLY A 49 30.94 31.31 8.82
CA GLY A 49 32.01 32.28 8.59
C GLY A 49 31.47 33.63 8.12
N SER A 50 30.52 33.63 7.18
CA SER A 50 29.89 34.86 6.69
C SER A 50 29.11 35.59 7.80
N ALA A 51 28.36 34.85 8.63
CA ALA A 51 27.65 35.39 9.78
C ALA A 51 28.62 35.94 10.85
N SER A 52 29.72 35.23 11.10
CA SER A 52 30.75 35.64 12.07
C SER A 52 31.44 36.94 11.63
N LEU A 53 31.86 37.02 10.37
CA LEU A 53 32.47 38.23 9.79
C LEU A 53 31.50 39.41 9.83
N LEU A 54 30.21 39.18 9.53
CA LEU A 54 29.18 40.21 9.61
C LEU A 54 29.03 40.77 11.03
N ALA A 55 29.10 39.91 12.06
CA ALA A 55 29.09 40.32 13.46
C ALA A 55 30.32 41.18 13.83
N PHE A 56 31.51 40.82 13.33
CA PHE A 56 32.75 41.58 13.57
C PHE A 56 32.78 42.95 12.88
N MET A 57 31.97 43.19 11.84
CA MET A 57 31.91 44.50 11.15
C MET A 57 31.25 45.61 11.99
N GLY A 58 30.63 45.25 13.12
CA GLY A 58 30.05 46.17 14.09
C GLY A 58 28.57 46.51 13.85
N PRO A 59 27.96 47.28 14.78
CA PRO A 59 26.50 47.44 14.84
C PRO A 59 25.87 48.06 13.58
N LEU A 60 26.56 48.97 12.91
CA LEU A 60 26.06 49.62 11.70
C LEU A 60 25.87 48.63 10.54
N ALA A 61 26.80 47.68 10.37
CA ALA A 61 26.73 46.66 9.33
C ALA A 61 25.60 45.65 9.63
N LEU A 62 25.51 45.21 10.88
CA LEU A 62 24.46 44.29 11.33
C LEU A 62 23.06 44.91 11.18
N GLY A 63 22.90 46.17 11.60
CA GLY A 63 21.64 46.92 11.43
C GLY A 63 21.26 47.08 9.96
N GLY A 64 22.23 47.34 9.07
CA GLY A 64 22.01 47.36 7.63
C GLY A 64 21.52 46.03 7.07
N ALA A 65 22.14 44.92 7.47
CA ALA A 65 21.73 43.58 7.04
C ALA A 65 20.32 43.23 7.53
N VAL A 66 20.02 43.47 8.82
CA VAL A 66 18.68 43.26 9.39
C VAL A 66 17.65 44.12 8.66
N GLY A 67 17.99 45.39 8.38
CA GLY A 67 17.12 46.31 7.64
C GLY A 67 16.76 45.79 6.24
N ILE A 68 17.75 45.30 5.48
CA ILE A 68 17.54 44.74 4.14
C ILE A 68 16.68 43.46 4.20
N VAL A 69 16.97 42.55 5.13
CA VAL A 69 16.18 41.32 5.31
C VAL A 69 14.73 41.66 5.70
N SER A 70 14.55 42.59 6.63
CA SER A 70 13.23 43.02 7.10
C SER A 70 12.44 43.71 5.99
N PHE A 71 13.10 44.57 5.21
CA PHE A 71 12.49 45.22 4.06
C PHE A 71 12.09 44.20 2.99
N GLY A 72 12.97 43.26 2.66
CA GLY A 72 12.67 42.18 1.71
C GLY A 72 11.51 41.29 2.18
N LEU A 73 11.46 40.95 3.46
CA LEU A 73 10.38 40.17 4.06
C LEU A 73 9.06 40.96 4.05
N LEU A 74 9.08 42.23 4.42
CA LEU A 74 7.91 43.09 4.39
C LEU A 74 7.36 43.27 2.97
N TRP A 75 8.26 43.50 2.01
CA TRP A 75 7.93 43.55 0.58
C TRP A 75 7.29 42.23 0.11
N TYR A 76 7.86 41.09 0.52
CA TYR A 76 7.29 39.79 0.23
C TYR A 76 5.89 39.63 0.81
N LEU A 77 5.69 39.92 2.09
CA LEU A 77 4.42 39.71 2.79
C LEU A 77 3.31 40.66 2.33
N LEU A 78 3.63 41.93 2.07
CA LEU A 78 2.64 42.95 1.71
C LEU A 78 2.30 42.96 0.21
N TYR A 79 3.31 42.74 -0.64
CA TYR A 79 3.18 42.90 -2.09
C TYR A 79 3.35 41.58 -2.84
N ALA A 80 4.50 40.91 -2.71
CA ALA A 80 4.83 39.78 -3.59
C ALA A 80 3.92 38.56 -3.36
N ARG A 81 3.62 38.20 -2.10
CA ARG A 81 2.82 37.01 -1.74
C ARG A 81 1.43 36.98 -2.39
N LYS A 82 0.83 38.15 -2.67
CA LYS A 82 -0.50 38.25 -3.30
C LYS A 82 -0.46 38.19 -4.83
N ARG A 83 0.71 38.40 -5.44
CA ARG A 83 0.89 38.53 -6.91
C ARG A 83 1.68 37.37 -7.51
N VAL A 84 2.50 36.71 -6.71
CA VAL A 84 3.31 35.59 -7.16
C VAL A 84 2.49 34.31 -7.01
N THR A 85 2.12 33.73 -8.15
CA THR A 85 1.49 32.40 -8.23
C THR A 85 2.51 31.27 -8.15
N ARG A 86 3.81 31.57 -8.31
CA ARG A 86 4.91 30.60 -8.36
C ARG A 86 5.49 30.36 -6.98
N GLN A 87 5.48 29.11 -6.52
CA GLN A 87 6.09 28.72 -5.25
C GLN A 87 7.60 28.44 -5.44
N GLY A 88 8.36 28.55 -4.35
CA GLY A 88 9.79 28.21 -4.32
C GLY A 88 10.01 26.85 -3.66
N ALA A 89 11.18 26.24 -3.86
CA ALA A 89 11.54 24.93 -3.30
C ALA A 89 11.37 24.85 -1.76
N LEU A 90 11.44 25.98 -1.05
CA LEU A 90 11.19 26.12 0.38
C LEU A 90 9.77 25.70 0.81
N THR A 91 8.75 25.93 -0.03
CA THR A 91 7.36 25.58 0.29
C THR A 91 7.16 24.06 0.36
N ARG A 92 7.98 23.28 -0.35
CA ARG A 92 7.95 21.81 -0.35
C ARG A 92 8.38 21.19 0.99
N LEU A 93 9.20 21.90 1.78
CA LEU A 93 9.67 21.44 3.10
C LEU A 93 8.63 21.65 4.22
N TYR A 94 7.68 22.58 4.04
CA TYR A 94 6.74 23.00 5.09
C TYR A 94 5.28 22.52 4.88
N GLY A 95 5.02 21.67 3.89
CA GLY A 95 3.83 20.80 3.88
C GLY A 95 2.47 21.46 3.58
N GLU A 96 2.41 22.60 2.89
CA GLU A 96 1.12 23.12 2.40
C GLU A 96 0.73 22.52 1.04
N ARG A 97 -0.59 22.29 0.87
CA ARG A 97 -1.27 21.81 -0.35
C ARG A 97 -0.94 22.70 -1.54
N ALA A 98 0.14 22.40 -2.26
CA ALA A 98 0.40 23.00 -3.56
C ALA A 98 -0.77 22.66 -4.50
N ARG A 99 -1.22 23.63 -5.30
CA ARG A 99 -2.04 23.35 -6.48
C ARG A 99 -1.20 22.46 -7.39
N VAL A 100 -1.45 21.16 -7.38
CA VAL A 100 -0.75 20.24 -8.25
C VAL A 100 -1.34 20.38 -9.64
N SER A 101 -0.56 20.95 -10.55
CA SER A 101 -0.80 20.82 -11.97
C SER A 101 0.01 19.64 -12.48
N SER A 102 -0.67 18.63 -12.99
CA SER A 102 -0.11 17.58 -13.81
C SER A 102 -0.70 17.68 -15.21
N ARG A 103 0.11 17.40 -16.23
CA ARG A 103 -0.34 17.27 -17.61
C ARG A 103 -0.21 15.81 -18.02
N PHE A 104 -1.33 15.18 -18.31
CA PHE A 104 -1.40 13.82 -18.82
C PHE A 104 -1.53 13.89 -20.34
N ALA A 105 -0.70 13.12 -21.07
CA ALA A 105 -0.67 13.15 -22.53
C ALA A 105 -2.02 12.73 -23.16
N ARG A 106 -2.83 11.93 -22.46
CA ARG A 106 -4.12 11.46 -22.95
C ARG A 106 -5.15 11.43 -21.81
N PRO A 107 -6.37 11.99 -22.00
CA PRO A 107 -7.48 11.69 -21.10
C PRO A 107 -7.82 10.20 -21.23
N LEU A 108 -8.05 9.53 -20.11
CA LEU A 108 -8.43 8.11 -20.03
C LEU A 108 -9.54 7.83 -21.06
N GLY A 109 -9.19 7.06 -22.10
CA GLY A 109 -10.13 6.64 -23.13
C GLY A 109 -11.15 5.67 -22.54
N ALA A 110 -12.43 5.88 -22.85
CA ALA A 110 -13.51 4.96 -22.53
C ALA A 110 -13.36 3.65 -23.35
N GLY A 111 -12.45 2.79 -22.91
CA GLY A 111 -12.29 1.40 -23.38
C GLY A 111 -12.61 0.44 -22.24
N GLN A 112 -13.19 -0.72 -22.57
CA GLN A 112 -13.89 -1.70 -21.72
C GLN A 112 -13.19 -2.21 -20.45
N LEU A 113 -11.93 -1.83 -20.16
CA LEU A 113 -11.25 -2.14 -18.90
C LEU A 113 -11.42 -0.96 -17.93
N THR A 114 -12.18 -1.13 -16.85
CA THR A 114 -12.53 -0.01 -15.95
C THR A 114 -11.52 0.28 -14.84
N ARG A 115 -10.60 -0.66 -14.53
CA ARG A 115 -9.67 -0.53 -13.40
C ARG A 115 -8.21 -0.77 -13.81
N THR A 116 -7.32 0.01 -13.21
CA THR A 116 -5.88 -0.21 -13.27
C THR A 116 -5.52 -1.27 -12.23
N GLY A 117 -4.90 -2.38 -12.62
CA GLY A 117 -4.47 -3.42 -11.66
C GLY A 117 -3.12 -3.07 -11.06
N ALA A 118 -2.15 -2.71 -11.90
CA ALA A 118 -0.82 -2.32 -11.47
C ALA A 118 -0.28 -1.08 -12.19
N LEU A 119 0.53 -0.31 -11.46
CA LEU A 119 1.23 0.90 -11.91
C LEU A 119 2.74 0.72 -11.81
N VAL A 120 3.45 0.96 -12.91
CA VAL A 120 4.92 0.98 -12.98
C VAL A 120 5.39 2.41 -13.22
N PRO A 121 5.76 3.19 -12.18
CA PRO A 121 6.32 4.51 -12.37
C PRO A 121 7.79 4.42 -12.82
N VAL A 122 8.11 5.15 -13.88
CA VAL A 122 9.46 5.37 -14.39
C VAL A 122 9.81 6.82 -14.11
N PHE A 123 10.65 7.05 -13.11
CA PHE A 123 11.13 8.39 -12.82
C PHE A 123 12.34 8.75 -13.71
N GLN A 124 12.64 10.04 -13.80
CA GLN A 124 13.68 10.72 -14.62
C GLN A 124 15.09 10.08 -14.73
N ASP A 125 15.43 8.95 -14.11
CA ASP A 125 16.72 8.22 -14.24
C ASP A 125 16.60 6.70 -13.98
N GLU A 126 15.38 6.14 -14.00
CA GLU A 126 15.09 4.79 -13.48
C GLU A 126 14.43 3.89 -14.55
N ASP A 127 14.88 3.94 -15.80
CA ASP A 127 14.38 3.09 -16.90
C ASP A 127 15.06 1.71 -16.97
N GLY A 128 16.25 1.56 -16.38
CA GLY A 128 17.07 0.35 -16.48
C GLY A 128 16.53 -0.93 -15.82
N GLN A 129 15.34 -0.93 -15.22
CA GLN A 129 14.71 -2.12 -14.60
C GLN A 129 13.35 -2.49 -15.21
N LEU A 130 12.91 -1.84 -16.29
CA LEU A 130 11.61 -2.11 -16.91
C LEU A 130 11.43 -3.57 -17.32
N ASP A 131 12.49 -4.21 -17.80
CA ASP A 131 12.50 -5.64 -18.17
C ASP A 131 12.15 -6.59 -17.01
N ALA A 132 12.33 -6.15 -15.77
CA ALA A 132 11.92 -6.89 -14.57
C ALA A 132 10.59 -6.37 -14.02
N LEU A 133 10.41 -5.04 -13.97
CA LEU A 133 9.26 -4.40 -13.33
C LEU A 133 7.95 -4.67 -14.07
N ILE A 134 7.94 -4.63 -15.41
CA ILE A 134 6.72 -4.87 -16.19
C ILE A 134 6.22 -6.31 -16.02
N PRO A 135 7.05 -7.36 -16.17
CA PRO A 135 6.63 -8.72 -15.86
C PRO A 135 6.20 -8.93 -14.40
N LEU A 136 6.88 -8.31 -13.44
CA LEU A 136 6.49 -8.35 -12.02
C LEU A 136 5.17 -7.61 -11.75
N ALA A 137 4.85 -6.57 -12.51
CA ALA A 137 3.59 -5.87 -12.40
C ALA A 137 2.45 -6.67 -13.03
N ASN A 138 2.69 -7.32 -14.16
CA ASN A 138 1.73 -8.27 -14.74
C ASN A 138 1.43 -9.44 -13.80
N LEU A 139 2.44 -9.92 -13.06
CA LEU A 139 2.27 -10.99 -12.07
C LEU A 139 1.17 -10.71 -11.04
N VAL A 140 1.01 -9.45 -10.65
CA VAL A 140 0.08 -9.01 -9.61
C VAL A 140 -1.18 -8.33 -10.17
N THR A 141 -1.29 -8.27 -11.50
CA THR A 141 -2.45 -7.73 -12.22
C THR A 141 -3.43 -8.87 -12.49
N ASP A 142 -4.72 -8.71 -12.15
CA ASP A 142 -5.72 -9.73 -12.44
C ASP A 142 -6.19 -9.69 -13.91
N GLU A 143 -6.74 -10.78 -14.41
CA GLU A 143 -7.27 -10.84 -15.78
C GLU A 143 -8.38 -9.79 -15.98
N GLY A 144 -8.30 -9.03 -17.08
CA GLY A 144 -9.25 -7.95 -17.36
C GLY A 144 -8.94 -6.62 -16.66
N GLU A 145 -7.79 -6.50 -16.00
CA GLU A 145 -7.28 -5.22 -15.49
C GLU A 145 -6.18 -4.65 -16.39
N ARG A 146 -5.94 -3.33 -16.28
CA ARG A 146 -4.85 -2.68 -17.03
C ARG A 146 -3.55 -2.65 -16.24
N LEU A 147 -2.45 -2.94 -16.93
CA LEU A 147 -1.11 -2.60 -16.49
C LEU A 147 -0.70 -1.24 -17.11
N GLU A 148 -0.34 -0.27 -16.28
CA GLU A 148 0.01 1.08 -16.72
C GLU A 148 1.48 1.40 -16.40
N VAL A 149 2.23 1.89 -17.39
CA VAL A 149 3.62 2.35 -17.24
C VAL A 149 3.62 3.88 -17.35
N LEU A 150 4.10 4.56 -16.30
CA LEU A 150 4.04 6.02 -16.19
C LEU A 150 5.43 6.62 -16.20
N ARG A 151 5.83 7.31 -17.28
CA ARG A 151 7.00 8.19 -17.25
C ARG A 151 6.61 9.44 -16.46
N ILE A 152 7.21 9.63 -15.29
CA ILE A 152 6.93 10.79 -14.43
C ILE A 152 8.13 11.72 -14.44
N GLU A 153 7.95 12.86 -15.11
CA GLU A 153 8.93 13.91 -15.18
C GLU A 153 8.58 15.07 -14.22
N GLU A 154 9.45 15.29 -13.23
CA GLU A 154 9.28 16.40 -12.30
C GLU A 154 10.00 17.66 -12.80
N LEU A 155 9.24 18.71 -13.07
CA LEU A 155 9.73 20.01 -13.52
C LEU A 155 9.71 21.04 -12.39
N PRO A 156 10.63 22.03 -12.40
CA PRO A 156 10.62 23.11 -11.42
C PRO A 156 9.29 23.86 -11.39
N ASP A 157 8.86 24.33 -10.21
CA ASP A 157 7.61 25.11 -10.05
C ASP A 157 7.60 26.42 -10.87
N GLN A 158 8.77 26.86 -11.37
CA GLN A 158 8.90 28.05 -12.22
C GLN A 158 8.71 27.77 -13.71
N ALA A 159 8.73 26.49 -14.11
CA ALA A 159 8.61 26.04 -15.49
C ALA A 159 7.12 25.90 -15.86
N TYR A 160 6.73 26.32 -17.07
CA TYR A 160 5.36 26.09 -17.53
C TYR A 160 5.28 24.72 -18.20
N LEU A 161 4.44 23.82 -17.69
CA LEU A 161 4.27 22.47 -18.27
C LEU A 161 3.81 22.49 -19.74
N ALA A 162 3.22 23.60 -20.20
CA ALA A 162 2.81 23.78 -21.59
C ALA A 162 3.99 23.95 -22.55
N ASP A 163 5.13 24.44 -22.05
CA ASP A 163 6.33 24.75 -22.85
C ASP A 163 7.20 23.51 -23.08
N PHE A 164 6.88 22.39 -22.44
CA PHE A 164 7.62 21.13 -22.55
C PHE A 164 6.84 20.18 -23.47
N ASP A 165 7.59 19.58 -24.40
CA ASP A 165 7.07 18.56 -25.30
C ASP A 165 6.99 17.22 -24.55
N GLN A 166 5.86 16.52 -24.69
CA GLN A 166 5.67 15.19 -24.11
C GLN A 166 6.18 14.09 -25.06
N ASP A 167 6.41 14.42 -26.33
CA ASP A 167 6.91 13.51 -27.36
C ASP A 167 8.41 13.75 -27.64
N ASP A 168 9.19 13.98 -26.57
CA ASP A 168 10.64 14.11 -26.69
C ASP A 168 11.34 12.76 -27.03
N GLU A 169 12.61 12.83 -27.43
CA GLU A 169 13.43 11.66 -27.78
C GLU A 169 13.50 10.62 -26.64
N ARG A 170 13.40 11.08 -25.39
CA ARG A 170 13.45 10.23 -24.22
C ARG A 170 12.13 9.50 -24.00
N THR A 171 10.98 10.16 -24.17
CA THR A 171 9.67 9.51 -24.19
C THR A 171 9.64 8.44 -25.26
N ALA A 172 10.13 8.74 -26.47
CA ALA A 172 10.20 7.78 -27.56
C ALA A 172 11.09 6.57 -27.21
N THR A 173 12.23 6.81 -26.53
CA THR A 173 13.13 5.74 -26.08
C THR A 173 12.45 4.81 -25.07
N ILE A 174 11.81 5.37 -24.03
CA ILE A 174 11.15 4.57 -22.99
C ILE A 174 9.93 3.85 -23.57
N ARG A 175 9.13 4.53 -24.41
CA ARG A 175 8.00 3.91 -25.12
C ARG A 175 8.48 2.73 -25.96
N GLY A 176 9.52 2.90 -26.77
CA GLY A 176 10.09 1.81 -27.57
C GLY A 176 10.62 0.65 -26.73
N HIS A 177 11.12 0.91 -25.51
CA HIS A 177 11.48 -0.14 -24.56
C HIS A 177 10.25 -0.90 -24.06
N VAL A 178 9.17 -0.20 -23.70
CA VAL A 178 7.89 -0.82 -23.31
C VAL A 178 7.32 -1.67 -24.46
N ASP A 179 7.23 -1.11 -25.67
CA ASP A 179 6.72 -1.80 -26.86
C ASP A 179 7.52 -3.09 -27.13
N ARG A 180 8.85 -3.04 -27.00
CA ARG A 180 9.70 -4.25 -27.13
C ARG A 180 9.37 -5.31 -26.08
N ILE A 181 9.13 -4.91 -24.83
CA ILE A 181 8.75 -5.84 -23.77
C ILE A 181 7.39 -6.47 -24.09
N GLU A 182 6.41 -5.70 -24.55
CA GLU A 182 5.10 -6.20 -24.98
C GLU A 182 5.23 -7.24 -26.10
N GLU A 183 6.04 -6.96 -27.13
CA GLU A 183 6.31 -7.90 -28.24
C GLU A 183 6.99 -9.19 -27.78
N GLU A 184 7.98 -9.10 -26.88
CA GLU A 184 8.76 -10.26 -26.41
C GLU A 184 7.98 -11.12 -25.39
N THR A 185 7.07 -10.52 -24.61
CA THR A 185 6.37 -11.19 -23.51
C THR A 185 4.89 -11.47 -23.77
N GLY A 186 4.29 -10.85 -24.79
CA GLY A 186 2.86 -10.93 -25.10
C GLY A 186 1.96 -10.15 -24.12
N LEU A 187 2.55 -9.25 -23.32
CA LEU A 187 1.82 -8.43 -22.35
C LEU A 187 1.18 -7.21 -23.01
N SER A 188 0.10 -6.70 -22.44
CA SER A 188 -0.52 -5.44 -22.85
C SER A 188 -0.39 -4.41 -21.72
N CYS A 189 0.30 -3.33 -22.02
CA CYS A 189 0.58 -2.22 -21.14
C CYS A 189 0.04 -0.92 -21.74
N VAL A 190 -0.31 0.03 -20.88
CA VAL A 190 -0.64 1.39 -21.29
C VAL A 190 0.50 2.30 -20.87
N PHE A 191 1.24 2.83 -21.84
CA PHE A 191 2.31 3.80 -21.57
C PHE A 191 1.79 5.25 -21.61
N GLU A 192 2.04 5.99 -20.54
CA GLU A 192 1.74 7.42 -20.46
C GLU A 192 2.93 8.26 -19.99
N ASP A 193 3.06 9.45 -20.59
CA ASP A 193 3.99 10.48 -20.15
C ASP A 193 3.28 11.53 -19.29
N VAL A 194 3.87 11.82 -18.14
CA VAL A 194 3.31 12.68 -17.09
C VAL A 194 4.32 13.76 -16.71
N LEU A 195 4.03 15.00 -17.13
CA LEU A 195 4.77 16.17 -16.68
C LEU A 195 4.11 16.76 -15.43
N THR A 196 4.86 16.95 -14.36
CA THR A 196 4.33 17.42 -13.07
C THR A 196 5.33 18.28 -12.31
N HIS A 197 4.82 19.11 -11.41
CA HIS A 197 5.66 19.79 -10.41
C HIS A 197 5.93 18.93 -9.17
N ASN A 198 5.18 17.85 -8.98
CA ASN A 198 5.30 16.98 -7.82
C ASN A 198 5.04 15.52 -8.22
N ALA A 199 6.12 14.76 -8.41
CA ALA A 199 6.06 13.38 -8.85
C ALA A 199 5.31 12.46 -7.86
N LYS A 200 5.53 12.67 -6.56
CA LYS A 200 4.85 11.90 -5.49
C LYS A 200 3.35 12.05 -5.56
N HIS A 201 2.87 13.30 -5.62
CA HIS A 201 1.43 13.54 -5.63
C HIS A 201 0.79 13.09 -6.95
N ALA A 202 1.46 13.27 -8.09
CA ALA A 202 0.95 12.80 -9.37
C ALA A 202 0.76 11.27 -9.39
N LEU A 203 1.74 10.50 -8.90
CA LEU A 203 1.60 9.04 -8.79
C LEU A 203 0.53 8.64 -7.77
N TYR A 204 0.45 9.34 -6.63
CA TYR A 204 -0.55 9.08 -5.60
C TYR A 204 -1.97 9.30 -6.12
N GLU A 205 -2.23 10.45 -6.73
CA GLU A 205 -3.52 10.80 -7.36
C GLU A 205 -3.86 9.81 -8.47
N ARG A 206 -2.89 9.45 -9.31
CA ARG A 206 -3.11 8.45 -10.36
C ARG A 206 -3.49 7.08 -9.79
N ALA A 207 -2.82 6.63 -8.73
CA ALA A 207 -3.13 5.37 -8.08
C ALA A 207 -4.55 5.36 -7.48
N ILE A 208 -4.99 6.48 -6.89
CA ILE A 208 -6.34 6.60 -6.32
C ILE A 208 -7.40 6.70 -7.43
N HIS A 209 -7.24 7.63 -8.36
CA HIS A 209 -8.24 7.90 -9.41
C HIS A 209 -8.35 6.76 -10.44
N GLY A 210 -7.24 6.07 -10.73
CA GLY A 210 -7.24 4.88 -11.58
C GLY A 210 -7.73 3.60 -10.87
N GLY A 211 -7.89 3.66 -9.54
CA GLY A 211 -8.26 2.49 -8.74
C GLY A 211 -7.16 1.43 -8.68
N ALA A 212 -5.88 1.83 -8.83
CA ALA A 212 -4.73 0.92 -8.83
C ALA A 212 -4.72 0.01 -7.60
N ASP A 213 -4.50 -1.29 -7.78
CA ASP A 213 -4.30 -2.23 -6.68
C ASP A 213 -2.84 -2.36 -6.28
N TRP A 214 -1.94 -2.20 -7.25
CA TRP A 214 -0.49 -2.29 -7.06
C TRP A 214 0.27 -1.09 -7.63
N ILE A 215 1.30 -0.66 -6.90
CA ILE A 215 2.43 0.11 -7.45
C ILE A 215 3.64 -0.81 -7.41
N VAL A 216 4.31 -0.97 -8.56
CA VAL A 216 5.50 -1.80 -8.71
C VAL A 216 6.67 -0.91 -9.09
N MET A 217 7.67 -0.80 -8.22
CA MET A 217 8.78 0.15 -8.40
C MET A 217 10.11 -0.42 -7.90
N PRO A 218 11.24 0.12 -8.36
CA PRO A 218 12.54 -0.31 -7.86
C PRO A 218 12.70 0.05 -6.37
N TRP A 219 13.43 -0.79 -5.64
CA TRP A 219 13.88 -0.52 -4.29
C TRP A 219 15.23 0.19 -4.33
N HIS A 220 15.37 1.24 -3.51
CA HIS A 220 16.64 1.97 -3.37
C HIS A 220 17.09 1.98 -1.90
N PRO A 221 18.40 1.77 -1.64
CA PRO A 221 18.93 1.85 -0.29
C PRO A 221 18.85 3.28 0.24
N ARG A 222 18.69 3.41 1.56
CA ARG A 222 18.83 4.69 2.25
C ARG A 222 20.27 5.17 2.07
N SER A 223 20.47 6.28 1.37
CA SER A 223 21.82 6.84 1.25
C SER A 223 22.24 7.49 2.57
N PRO A 224 23.40 7.11 3.15
CA PRO A 224 23.89 7.66 4.42
C PRO A 224 24.21 9.16 4.34
N TRP A 225 24.35 9.71 3.12
CA TRP A 225 24.57 11.13 2.87
C TRP A 225 23.29 11.89 2.46
N ARG A 226 22.16 11.19 2.26
CA ARG A 226 20.86 11.76 1.89
C ARG A 226 19.85 11.70 3.04
N VAL A 227 20.31 11.91 4.28
CA VAL A 227 19.48 11.87 5.50
C VAL A 227 18.26 12.81 5.43
N PHE A 228 18.33 13.89 4.64
CA PHE A 228 17.23 14.86 4.51
C PHE A 228 16.64 14.99 3.11
N VAL A 229 17.00 14.13 2.13
CA VAL A 229 16.42 14.15 0.77
C VAL A 229 15.21 13.22 0.72
N PRO A 230 13.97 13.74 0.52
CA PRO A 230 12.79 12.89 0.40
C PRO A 230 12.83 12.09 -0.91
N ASP A 231 13.15 10.80 -0.82
CA ASP A 231 12.94 9.86 -1.93
C ASP A 231 11.43 9.56 -2.06
N PRO A 232 10.81 9.75 -3.25
CA PRO A 232 9.43 9.32 -3.46
C PRO A 232 9.20 7.86 -3.06
N VAL A 233 10.13 6.95 -3.37
CA VAL A 233 10.02 5.52 -2.99
C VAL A 233 9.95 5.39 -1.47
N ALA A 234 10.83 6.07 -0.73
CA ALA A 234 10.78 6.09 0.74
C ALA A 234 9.47 6.68 1.28
N TRP A 235 8.93 7.73 0.63
CA TRP A 235 7.65 8.30 1.02
C TRP A 235 6.50 7.30 0.80
N PHE A 236 6.46 6.60 -0.34
CA PHE A 236 5.47 5.57 -0.64
C PHE A 236 5.61 4.34 0.26
N ILE A 237 6.82 3.97 0.72
CA ILE A 237 6.97 2.94 1.75
C ILE A 237 6.20 3.32 3.02
N HIS A 238 6.08 4.61 3.34
CA HIS A 238 5.41 5.09 4.56
C HIS A 238 3.95 5.52 4.35
N HIS A 239 3.60 5.97 3.14
CA HIS A 239 2.28 6.49 2.78
C HIS A 239 1.80 5.89 1.44
N PRO A 240 1.79 4.56 1.29
CA PRO A 240 1.37 3.97 0.03
C PRO A 240 -0.14 4.29 -0.19
N PRO A 241 -0.63 4.47 -1.43
CA PRO A 241 -2.06 4.60 -1.77
C PRO A 241 -2.76 3.26 -2.09
N CYS A 242 -2.00 2.28 -2.59
CA CYS A 242 -2.39 0.89 -2.84
C CYS A 242 -1.23 -0.07 -2.49
N ASN A 243 -1.40 -1.39 -2.65
CA ASN A 243 -0.31 -2.33 -2.35
C ASN A 243 0.97 -1.95 -3.09
N LEU A 244 2.12 -2.17 -2.46
CA LEU A 244 3.41 -1.76 -2.98
C LEU A 244 4.30 -2.98 -3.13
N LEU A 245 4.82 -3.17 -4.33
CA LEU A 245 5.79 -4.20 -4.68
C LEU A 245 7.12 -3.52 -5.01
N LEU A 246 8.14 -3.76 -4.19
CA LEU A 246 9.46 -3.16 -4.36
C LEU A 246 10.45 -4.20 -4.83
N PHE A 247 11.12 -3.93 -5.94
CA PHE A 247 12.05 -4.87 -6.54
C PHE A 247 13.49 -4.40 -6.42
N ARG A 248 14.38 -5.27 -5.97
CA ARG A 248 15.84 -5.07 -6.06
C ARG A 248 16.45 -6.19 -6.90
N GLU A 249 17.19 -5.80 -7.94
CA GLU A 249 17.98 -6.73 -8.75
C GLU A 249 19.17 -7.33 -7.97
N ALA A 250 19.57 -8.55 -8.30
CA ALA A 250 20.70 -9.26 -7.68
C ALA A 250 22.04 -8.49 -7.79
N ARG A 251 22.96 -8.71 -6.83
CA ARG A 251 24.29 -8.07 -6.82
C ARG A 251 25.31 -8.93 -7.59
N GLY A 252 25.87 -8.43 -8.69
CA GLY A 252 26.91 -9.13 -9.49
C GLY A 252 26.65 -9.08 -11.00
N GLU A 253 27.58 -9.62 -11.81
CA GLU A 253 27.49 -9.60 -13.29
C GLU A 253 26.18 -10.21 -13.81
N ALA A 254 25.59 -9.50 -14.77
CA ALA A 254 24.19 -9.51 -15.18
C ALA A 254 23.62 -10.88 -15.62
N PRO A 255 22.29 -11.06 -15.58
CA PRO A 255 21.63 -12.01 -16.44
C PRO A 255 20.93 -11.29 -17.59
N ALA A 256 21.41 -11.58 -18.80
CA ALA A 256 20.80 -11.26 -20.09
C ALA A 256 19.55 -12.13 -20.38
N GLN A 257 18.57 -12.14 -19.48
CA GLN A 257 17.28 -12.81 -19.72
C GLN A 257 16.14 -11.96 -19.19
N LEU A 258 15.24 -11.58 -20.10
CA LEU A 258 13.98 -10.95 -19.78
C LEU A 258 13.14 -11.86 -18.87
N GLY A 259 12.41 -11.25 -17.95
CA GLY A 259 11.25 -11.87 -17.34
C GLY A 259 11.48 -12.62 -16.03
N ILE A 260 10.34 -12.90 -15.41
CA ILE A 260 10.20 -13.52 -14.08
C ILE A 260 10.54 -15.02 -14.07
N ARG A 261 10.56 -15.68 -15.23
CA ARG A 261 10.87 -17.12 -15.39
C ARG A 261 12.30 -17.51 -15.02
N ARG A 262 13.19 -16.52 -14.82
CA ARG A 262 14.56 -16.77 -14.33
C ARG A 262 14.61 -17.18 -12.86
N PHE A 263 13.57 -16.86 -12.09
CA PHE A 263 13.51 -17.17 -10.66
C PHE A 263 13.05 -18.62 -10.46
N ARG A 264 14.01 -19.55 -10.36
CA ARG A 264 13.69 -20.99 -10.18
C ARG A 264 13.69 -21.40 -8.73
N ARG A 265 14.62 -20.89 -7.93
CA ARG A 265 14.67 -21.16 -6.49
C ARG A 265 14.28 -19.90 -5.75
N VAL A 266 13.08 -19.91 -5.19
CA VAL A 266 12.48 -18.74 -4.52
C VAL A 266 12.44 -18.99 -3.02
N LEU A 267 13.15 -18.15 -2.27
CA LEU A 267 13.10 -18.13 -0.82
C LEU A 267 11.98 -17.19 -0.37
N VAL A 268 11.10 -17.66 0.51
CA VAL A 268 9.94 -16.87 0.98
C VAL A 268 10.02 -16.73 2.48
N LEU A 269 10.25 -15.51 2.96
CA LEU A 269 10.20 -15.15 4.37
C LEU A 269 8.76 -14.77 4.72
N ALA A 270 7.95 -15.77 5.04
CA ALA A 270 6.57 -15.62 5.47
C ALA A 270 6.49 -15.74 7.00
N GLU A 271 6.81 -14.67 7.72
CA GLU A 271 6.60 -14.58 9.17
C GLU A 271 5.16 -14.14 9.47
N PRO A 272 4.51 -14.65 10.53
CA PRO A 272 3.17 -14.22 10.93
C PRO A 272 3.12 -12.69 11.08
N GLY A 273 2.28 -12.02 10.27
CA GLY A 273 2.35 -10.57 10.20
C GLY A 273 1.29 -9.94 9.30
N PRO A 274 1.27 -8.60 9.18
CA PRO A 274 0.26 -7.90 8.38
C PRO A 274 0.42 -8.08 6.86
N HIS A 275 1.46 -8.79 6.42
CA HIS A 275 1.85 -8.92 5.01
C HIS A 275 1.99 -10.37 4.55
N ASP A 276 1.94 -11.35 5.45
CA ASP A 276 2.18 -12.77 5.17
C ASP A 276 1.31 -13.34 4.05
N VAL A 277 0.00 -13.05 4.06
CA VAL A 277 -0.95 -13.48 3.03
C VAL A 277 -0.55 -12.93 1.67
N GLN A 278 -0.14 -11.66 1.58
CA GLN A 278 0.23 -11.07 0.29
C GLN A 278 1.63 -11.47 -0.16
N VAL A 279 2.56 -11.72 0.77
CA VAL A 279 3.84 -12.35 0.47
C VAL A 279 3.61 -13.72 -0.17
N MET A 280 2.71 -14.53 0.41
CA MET A 280 2.36 -15.83 -0.14
C MET A 280 1.61 -15.72 -1.47
N HIS A 281 0.64 -14.81 -1.61
CA HIS A 281 -0.07 -14.61 -2.87
C HIS A 281 0.89 -14.26 -4.02
N VAL A 282 1.85 -13.37 -3.77
CA VAL A 282 2.87 -13.00 -4.78
C VAL A 282 3.79 -14.17 -5.10
N ALA A 283 4.21 -14.94 -4.09
CA ALA A 283 5.05 -16.12 -4.29
C ALA A 283 4.34 -17.23 -5.08
N ASP A 284 3.06 -17.49 -4.79
CA ASP A 284 2.24 -18.47 -5.49
C ASP A 284 2.04 -18.10 -6.96
N ARG A 285 1.64 -16.85 -7.24
CA ARG A 285 1.51 -16.37 -8.62
C ARG A 285 2.82 -16.51 -9.38
N LEU A 286 3.97 -16.28 -8.72
CA LEU A 286 5.28 -16.39 -9.36
C LEU A 286 5.55 -17.82 -9.82
N ALA A 287 5.20 -18.80 -8.99
CA ALA A 287 5.30 -20.21 -9.34
C ALA A 287 4.32 -20.62 -10.44
N GLU A 288 3.07 -20.12 -10.41
CA GLU A 288 2.07 -20.36 -11.45
C GLU A 288 2.51 -19.85 -12.83
N VAL A 289 2.96 -18.59 -12.92
CA VAL A 289 3.38 -17.98 -14.21
C VAL A 289 4.67 -18.60 -14.76
N SER A 290 5.45 -19.25 -13.89
CA SER A 290 6.63 -20.02 -14.27
C SER A 290 6.30 -21.45 -14.71
N ASP A 291 5.02 -21.77 -14.96
CA ASP A 291 4.53 -23.12 -15.30
C ASP A 291 4.96 -24.17 -14.25
N GLY A 292 5.00 -23.77 -12.97
CA GLY A 292 5.46 -24.63 -11.86
C GLY A 292 6.97 -24.85 -11.79
N ALA A 293 7.77 -24.21 -12.64
CA ALA A 293 9.23 -24.36 -12.62
C ALA A 293 9.92 -23.65 -11.43
N ALA A 294 9.21 -22.76 -10.73
CA ALA A 294 9.74 -22.07 -9.55
C ALA A 294 9.43 -22.89 -8.29
N GLU A 295 10.48 -23.36 -7.63
CA GLU A 295 10.42 -24.07 -6.37
C GLU A 295 10.42 -23.07 -5.21
N LEU A 296 9.31 -23.04 -4.47
CA LEU A 296 9.12 -22.16 -3.33
C LEU A 296 9.66 -22.83 -2.05
N THR A 297 10.57 -22.17 -1.33
CA THR A 297 11.05 -22.61 -0.01
C THR A 297 10.66 -21.59 1.04
N LEU A 298 9.84 -21.99 2.01
CA LEU A 298 9.52 -21.13 3.15
C LEU A 298 10.69 -21.11 4.14
N VAL A 299 11.01 -19.94 4.69
CA VAL A 299 11.98 -19.79 5.78
C VAL A 299 11.38 -19.04 6.96
N HIS A 300 11.77 -19.45 8.17
CA HIS A 300 11.47 -18.74 9.40
C HIS A 300 12.69 -18.75 10.32
N LEU A 301 12.94 -17.60 10.94
CA LEU A 301 14.06 -17.42 11.86
C LEU A 301 13.55 -17.57 13.29
N VAL A 302 14.21 -18.40 14.07
CA VAL A 302 13.92 -18.56 15.49
C VAL A 302 15.18 -18.24 16.30
N PRO A 303 15.03 -17.68 17.52
CA PRO A 303 16.15 -17.46 18.41
C PRO A 303 16.96 -18.76 18.63
N ALA A 304 18.27 -18.64 18.84
CA ALA A 304 19.13 -19.82 19.05
C ALA A 304 18.72 -20.66 20.28
N ASP A 305 18.03 -20.04 21.24
CA ASP A 305 17.50 -20.65 22.47
C ASP A 305 16.01 -21.04 22.38
N ALA A 306 15.41 -21.01 21.19
CA ALA A 306 14.00 -21.36 20.99
C ALA A 306 13.66 -22.77 21.50
N THR A 307 12.50 -22.90 22.16
CA THR A 307 12.03 -24.18 22.69
C THR A 307 11.49 -25.07 21.56
N PRO A 308 11.48 -26.41 21.73
CA PRO A 308 10.89 -27.33 20.75
C PRO A 308 9.42 -27.03 20.43
N GLU A 309 8.66 -26.51 21.39
CA GLU A 309 7.26 -26.13 21.19
C GLU A 309 7.11 -24.91 20.27
N ALA A 310 8.00 -23.92 20.37
CA ALA A 310 7.98 -22.74 19.49
C ALA A 310 8.31 -23.12 18.04
N GLU A 311 9.24 -24.06 17.83
CA GLU A 311 9.55 -24.61 16.51
C GLU A 311 8.41 -25.46 15.95
N ALA A 312 7.75 -26.25 16.80
CA ALA A 312 6.58 -27.02 16.40
C ALA A 312 5.46 -26.10 15.91
N GLY A 313 5.16 -25.02 16.63
CA GLY A 313 4.18 -24.02 16.21
C GLY A 313 4.56 -23.32 14.89
N THR A 314 5.84 -23.06 14.69
CA THR A 314 6.36 -22.50 13.42
C THR A 314 6.18 -23.47 12.26
N ARG A 315 6.49 -24.75 12.47
CA ARG A 315 6.30 -25.81 11.47
C ARG A 315 4.82 -25.98 11.12
N ASP A 316 3.94 -25.99 12.12
CA ASP A 316 2.49 -26.08 11.91
C ASP A 316 1.97 -24.90 11.09
N TYR A 317 2.50 -23.71 11.34
CA TYR A 317 2.18 -22.52 10.55
C TYR A 317 2.62 -22.66 9.09
N HIS A 318 3.84 -23.12 8.83
CA HIS A 318 4.29 -23.39 7.46
C HIS A 318 3.47 -24.46 6.76
N GLU A 319 3.12 -25.56 7.46
CA GLU A 319 2.23 -26.58 6.91
C GLU A 319 0.85 -26.03 6.57
N HIS A 320 0.36 -25.07 7.36
CA HIS A 320 -0.88 -24.38 7.03
C HIS A 320 -0.74 -23.53 5.76
N LEU A 321 0.34 -22.75 5.63
CA LEU A 321 0.60 -21.98 4.40
C LEU A 321 0.75 -22.88 3.17
N ARG A 322 1.43 -24.02 3.32
CA ARG A 322 1.56 -25.04 2.27
C ARG A 322 0.20 -25.57 1.80
N LYS A 323 -0.75 -25.80 2.70
CA LYS A 323 -2.10 -26.27 2.36
C LYS A 323 -2.98 -25.22 1.68
N LEU A 324 -2.73 -23.95 1.96
CA LEU A 324 -3.46 -22.83 1.36
C LEU A 324 -2.88 -22.42 0.00
N SER A 325 -1.61 -22.74 -0.25
CA SER A 325 -0.94 -22.43 -1.51
C SER A 325 -1.45 -23.31 -2.64
N ARG A 326 -1.54 -22.71 -3.83
CA ARG A 326 -1.88 -23.43 -5.06
C ARG A 326 -0.68 -24.17 -5.66
N SER A 327 0.53 -23.75 -5.30
CA SER A 327 1.78 -24.26 -5.85
C SER A 327 2.44 -25.26 -4.91
N GLU A 328 3.24 -26.17 -5.45
CA GLU A 328 4.04 -27.07 -4.62
C GLU A 328 5.15 -26.29 -3.91
N ILE A 329 5.09 -26.30 -2.58
CA ILE A 329 6.10 -25.68 -1.73
C ILE A 329 7.06 -26.77 -1.23
N GLY A 330 8.37 -26.51 -1.30
CA GLY A 330 9.44 -27.35 -0.78
C GLY A 330 9.53 -27.33 0.75
N GLU A 331 10.33 -28.23 1.34
CA GLU A 331 10.40 -28.37 2.80
C GLU A 331 10.74 -27.04 3.52
N PRO A 332 9.96 -26.60 4.52
CA PRO A 332 10.23 -25.36 5.24
C PRO A 332 11.57 -25.39 5.99
N LYS A 333 12.32 -24.29 5.93
CA LYS A 333 13.59 -24.12 6.64
C LYS A 333 13.40 -23.27 7.89
N ILE A 334 13.56 -23.89 9.05
CA ILE A 334 13.59 -23.19 10.34
C ILE A 334 15.06 -22.98 10.72
N LEU A 335 15.50 -21.73 10.81
CA LEU A 335 16.89 -21.39 11.14
C LEU A 335 16.97 -20.88 12.58
N ARG A 336 17.75 -21.58 13.42
CA ARG A 336 18.15 -21.11 14.74
C ARG A 336 19.33 -20.15 14.62
N THR A 337 19.17 -18.90 15.03
CA THR A 337 20.26 -17.92 14.94
C THR A 337 20.17 -16.85 16.03
N ASN A 338 21.31 -16.20 16.28
CA ASN A 338 21.40 -14.96 17.08
C ASN A 338 21.65 -13.72 16.19
N ASP A 339 21.90 -13.94 14.89
CA ASP A 339 22.06 -12.92 13.87
C ASP A 339 21.20 -13.31 12.66
N ASP A 340 19.99 -12.78 12.64
CA ASP A 340 18.95 -13.03 11.65
C ASP A 340 19.40 -12.61 10.24
N VAL A 341 20.08 -11.47 10.15
CA VAL A 341 20.52 -10.89 8.87
C VAL A 341 21.62 -11.74 8.26
N ALA A 342 22.64 -12.12 9.05
CA ALA A 342 23.73 -12.95 8.56
C ALA A 342 23.25 -14.36 8.17
N ALA A 343 22.31 -14.94 8.92
CA ALA A 343 21.74 -16.25 8.62
C ALA A 343 20.97 -16.25 7.29
N LEU A 344 20.14 -15.23 7.04
CA LEU A 344 19.44 -15.08 5.76
C LEU A 344 20.41 -14.78 4.61
N GLU A 345 21.43 -13.96 4.83
CA GLU A 345 22.45 -13.66 3.81
C GLU A 345 23.17 -14.93 3.32
N GLU A 346 23.54 -15.82 4.25
CA GLU A 346 24.13 -17.11 3.93
C GLU A 346 23.15 -18.01 3.17
N LEU A 347 21.92 -18.16 3.68
CA LEU A 347 20.92 -19.02 3.06
C LEU A 347 20.57 -18.54 1.64
N ALA A 348 20.41 -17.23 1.45
CA ALA A 348 19.99 -16.60 0.20
C ALA A 348 21.01 -16.78 -0.95
N ARG A 349 22.27 -17.15 -0.68
CA ARG A 349 23.26 -17.50 -1.73
C ARG A 349 22.82 -18.66 -2.62
N GLY A 350 21.98 -19.55 -2.10
CA GLY A 350 21.46 -20.71 -2.82
C GLY A 350 20.19 -20.43 -3.64
N PHE A 351 19.70 -19.19 -3.67
CA PHE A 351 18.40 -18.83 -4.24
C PHE A 351 18.53 -17.71 -5.28
N ASP A 352 17.56 -17.64 -6.18
CA ASP A 352 17.52 -16.64 -7.25
C ASP A 352 16.73 -15.39 -6.81
N LEU A 353 15.73 -15.59 -5.95
CA LEU A 353 14.85 -14.54 -5.43
C LEU A 353 14.54 -14.76 -3.94
N LEU A 354 14.52 -13.68 -3.17
CA LEU A 354 13.94 -13.62 -1.83
C LEU A 354 12.66 -12.77 -1.86
N VAL A 355 11.54 -13.32 -1.41
CA VAL A 355 10.27 -12.60 -1.19
C VAL A 355 10.07 -12.37 0.30
N LEU A 356 9.83 -11.13 0.71
CA LEU A 356 9.60 -10.78 2.12
C LEU A 356 8.61 -9.63 2.29
N GLY A 357 8.04 -9.51 3.49
CA GLY A 357 7.23 -8.36 3.87
C GLY A 357 8.06 -7.06 4.01
N ALA A 358 7.43 -5.91 3.83
CA ALA A 358 8.00 -4.62 4.25
C ALA A 358 7.80 -4.39 5.77
N PRO A 359 8.61 -3.55 6.43
CA PRO A 359 8.52 -3.32 7.87
C PRO A 359 7.15 -2.77 8.25
N PRO A 360 6.60 -3.23 9.39
CA PRO A 360 5.38 -2.65 9.94
C PRO A 360 5.63 -1.19 10.35
N ALA A 361 4.61 -0.35 10.23
CA ALA A 361 4.71 1.09 10.46
C ALA A 361 5.19 1.47 11.90
N SER A 362 5.06 0.55 12.87
CA SER A 362 5.42 0.74 14.28
C SER A 362 6.91 0.67 14.60
N GLU A 363 7.72 0.01 13.76
CA GLU A 363 9.14 -0.26 14.07
C GLU A 363 10.11 0.82 13.55
N VAL A 364 9.57 1.86 12.93
CA VAL A 364 10.35 2.91 12.27
C VAL A 364 10.95 3.93 13.26
N ARG A 365 10.69 3.81 14.57
CA ARG A 365 11.10 4.78 15.60
C ARG A 365 12.59 4.73 16.02
N GLY A 366 13.43 3.91 15.40
CA GLY A 366 14.85 3.70 15.79
C GLY A 366 15.93 4.04 14.75
N ALA A 367 15.67 4.93 13.79
CA ALA A 367 16.46 5.04 12.56
C ALA A 367 17.83 5.75 12.69
N LEU A 368 18.85 5.03 13.15
CA LEU A 368 20.25 5.22 12.73
C LEU A 368 20.84 3.98 12.04
N ARG A 369 20.22 2.79 12.19
CA ARG A 369 20.75 1.49 11.71
C ARG A 369 19.93 0.78 10.62
N GLY A 370 18.79 1.33 10.17
CA GLY A 370 17.88 0.66 9.23
C GLY A 370 16.99 -0.42 9.91
N SER A 371 15.87 -0.81 9.29
CA SER A 371 15.07 -1.95 9.78
C SER A 371 15.72 -3.29 9.40
N PHE A 372 15.28 -4.38 10.02
CA PHE A 372 15.74 -5.73 9.68
C PHE A 372 15.60 -6.01 8.18
N GLU A 373 14.43 -5.74 7.61
CA GLU A 373 14.13 -5.98 6.20
C GLU A 373 14.92 -5.06 5.27
N ASP A 374 15.24 -3.83 5.70
CA ASP A 374 16.14 -2.95 4.95
C ASP A 374 17.55 -3.53 4.90
N LEU A 375 18.07 -4.02 6.04
CA LEU A 375 19.39 -4.65 6.12
C LEU A 375 19.45 -5.94 5.32
N VAL A 376 18.43 -6.79 5.39
CA VAL A 376 18.31 -8.01 4.57
C VAL A 376 18.27 -7.66 3.10
N THR A 377 17.37 -6.75 2.70
CA THR A 377 17.26 -6.31 1.29
C THR A 377 18.59 -5.77 0.78
N GLU A 378 19.31 -5.02 1.60
CA GLU A 378 20.61 -4.48 1.23
C GLU A 378 21.70 -5.56 1.14
N ARG A 379 21.76 -6.54 2.04
CA ARG A 379 22.90 -7.46 2.14
C ARG A 379 22.80 -8.72 1.31
N VAL A 380 21.59 -9.28 1.11
CA VAL A 380 21.45 -10.58 0.42
C VAL A 380 21.94 -10.51 -1.04
N PRO A 381 22.55 -11.58 -1.57
CA PRO A 381 23.16 -11.56 -2.91
C PRO A 381 22.14 -11.69 -4.05
N CYS A 382 21.06 -12.44 -3.84
CA CYS A 382 20.02 -12.71 -4.83
C CYS A 382 19.12 -11.49 -5.10
N ALA A 383 18.17 -11.61 -6.02
CA ALA A 383 17.14 -10.57 -6.21
C ALA A 383 16.19 -10.55 -5.00
N VAL A 384 15.54 -9.41 -4.76
CA VAL A 384 14.62 -9.25 -3.62
C VAL A 384 13.31 -8.62 -4.07
N LEU A 385 12.20 -9.20 -3.64
CA LEU A 385 10.86 -8.69 -3.84
C LEU A 385 10.22 -8.39 -2.48
N ARG A 386 10.01 -7.11 -2.18
CA ARG A 386 9.34 -6.70 -0.94
C ARG A 386 7.87 -6.42 -1.20
N VAL A 387 7.03 -7.03 -0.38
CA VAL A 387 5.58 -6.86 -0.45
C VAL A 387 5.12 -6.02 0.73
N LYS A 388 4.48 -4.89 0.44
CA LYS A 388 3.78 -4.08 1.44
C LYS A 388 2.30 -4.02 1.09
N ALA A 389 1.51 -4.76 1.84
CA ALA A 389 0.06 -4.67 1.74
C ALA A 389 -0.41 -3.34 2.36
N ILE A 390 -1.33 -2.65 1.69
CA ILE A 390 -2.07 -1.56 2.30
C ILE A 390 -3.35 -2.09 2.89
N ASN A 391 -3.49 -1.78 4.17
CA ASN A 391 -4.59 -2.27 4.98
C ASN A 391 -5.64 -1.17 5.24
N THR A 392 -5.66 -0.09 4.43
CA THR A 392 -6.64 1.02 4.51
C THR A 392 -7.82 0.87 3.56
N ARG A 393 -7.80 -0.06 2.60
CA ARG A 393 -9.01 -0.41 1.84
C ARG A 393 -9.82 -1.43 2.66
N PRO A 394 -11.16 -1.29 2.72
CA PRO A 394 -12.07 -2.37 3.08
C PRO A 394 -11.57 -3.69 2.52
N HIS A 395 -11.63 -4.74 3.31
CA HIS A 395 -11.23 -6.10 2.94
C HIS A 395 -11.60 -6.41 1.47
N ALA A 396 -10.62 -6.33 0.54
CA ALA A 396 -10.90 -6.41 -0.89
C ALA A 396 -11.46 -7.78 -1.33
N ALA A 397 -11.23 -8.81 -0.51
CA ALA A 397 -11.87 -10.12 -0.62
C ALA A 397 -13.39 -10.08 -0.43
N LEU A 398 -13.93 -9.03 0.21
CA LEU A 398 -15.35 -8.86 0.55
C LEU A 398 -16.03 -7.75 -0.25
N THR A 399 -15.29 -6.99 -1.05
CA THR A 399 -15.84 -6.00 -2.00
C THR A 399 -15.88 -6.52 -3.43
N ASN A 400 -15.29 -7.69 -3.69
CA ASN A 400 -15.31 -8.37 -4.98
C ASN A 400 -16.05 -9.72 -4.88
N PRO A 401 -17.25 -9.87 -5.47
CA PRO A 401 -18.04 -11.11 -5.47
C PRO A 401 -17.26 -12.34 -5.97
N ALA A 402 -16.35 -12.16 -6.95
CA ALA A 402 -15.53 -13.25 -7.49
C ALA A 402 -14.50 -13.78 -6.47
N ARG A 403 -13.97 -12.91 -5.59
CA ARG A 403 -13.06 -13.33 -4.51
C ARG A 403 -13.84 -14.01 -3.38
N THR A 404 -15.05 -13.55 -3.07
CA THR A 404 -15.91 -14.18 -2.05
C THR A 404 -16.45 -15.55 -2.48
N ALA A 405 -16.66 -15.77 -3.80
CA ALA A 405 -17.04 -17.07 -4.36
C ALA A 405 -15.96 -18.15 -4.16
N SER A 406 -14.69 -17.75 -4.03
CA SER A 406 -13.56 -18.67 -3.78
C SER A 406 -13.37 -19.05 -2.31
N LEU A 407 -14.08 -18.40 -1.37
CA LEU A 407 -14.10 -18.82 0.03
C LEU A 407 -14.88 -20.14 0.14
N PRO A 408 -14.40 -21.13 0.90
CA PRO A 408 -15.08 -22.42 1.02
C PRO A 408 -16.48 -22.22 1.60
N ASP A 409 -17.50 -22.64 0.85
CA ASP A 409 -18.86 -22.73 1.36
C ASP A 409 -18.97 -23.88 2.37
N GLN A 410 -19.61 -23.62 3.51
CA GLN A 410 -19.82 -24.62 4.55
C GLN A 410 -21.29 -24.60 4.97
N PRO A 411 -22.14 -25.46 4.36
CA PRO A 411 -23.58 -25.47 4.60
C PRO A 411 -23.98 -25.80 6.06
N ASP A 412 -23.07 -26.38 6.85
CA ASP A 412 -23.34 -26.75 8.25
C ASP A 412 -23.19 -25.59 9.26
N PHE A 413 -22.70 -24.42 8.84
CA PHE A 413 -22.45 -23.28 9.73
C PHE A 413 -23.53 -22.20 9.60
N SER A 414 -24.22 -21.92 10.72
CA SER A 414 -25.25 -20.87 10.84
C SER A 414 -24.81 -19.75 11.79
N LEU A 415 -24.64 -18.55 11.25
CA LEU A 415 -24.41 -17.29 11.94
C LEU A 415 -25.58 -16.92 12.84
N SER A 416 -26.83 -17.13 12.39
CA SER A 416 -28.01 -16.85 13.21
C SER A 416 -28.03 -17.69 14.49
N LYS A 417 -27.60 -18.96 14.44
CA LYS A 417 -27.42 -19.80 15.64
C LYS A 417 -26.18 -19.41 16.46
N GLY A 418 -25.11 -18.95 15.82
CA GLY A 418 -23.86 -18.52 16.46
C GLY A 418 -23.87 -17.11 17.07
N LEU A 419 -24.92 -16.31 16.84
CA LEU A 419 -25.03 -14.94 17.32
C LEU A 419 -25.34 -14.89 18.83
N ASP A 420 -24.36 -14.46 19.64
CA ASP A 420 -24.47 -14.41 21.10
C ASP A 420 -25.28 -13.22 21.60
N HIS A 421 -25.26 -12.10 20.87
CA HIS A 421 -25.86 -10.84 21.32
C HIS A 421 -26.21 -9.92 20.16
N VAL A 422 -27.31 -9.15 20.32
CA VAL A 422 -27.68 -8.04 19.44
C VAL A 422 -27.85 -6.79 20.29
N GLU A 423 -27.02 -5.78 20.04
CA GLU A 423 -27.06 -4.49 20.72
C GLU A 423 -27.66 -3.42 19.80
N LEU A 424 -28.68 -2.72 20.30
CA LEU A 424 -29.25 -1.55 19.61
C LEU A 424 -28.78 -0.27 20.32
N VAL A 425 -27.77 0.37 19.74
CA VAL A 425 -27.15 1.57 20.32
C VAL A 425 -27.95 2.81 19.94
N LYS A 426 -28.69 3.33 20.92
CA LYS A 426 -29.44 4.59 20.81
C LYS A 426 -28.61 5.82 21.16
N GLU A 427 -27.56 5.65 21.96
CA GLU A 427 -26.67 6.74 22.35
C GLU A 427 -25.68 7.10 21.25
N PRO A 428 -25.35 8.40 21.06
CA PRO A 428 -24.49 8.83 19.96
C PRO A 428 -23.02 8.47 20.21
N LEU A 429 -22.58 7.31 19.75
CA LEU A 429 -21.16 6.96 19.59
C LEU A 429 -20.63 7.65 18.34
N ARG A 430 -19.75 8.64 18.49
CA ARG A 430 -19.28 9.45 17.35
C ARG A 430 -17.94 8.98 16.76
N THR A 431 -17.17 8.22 17.52
CA THR A 431 -15.81 7.81 17.13
C THR A 431 -15.59 6.31 17.32
N LYS A 432 -14.66 5.73 16.55
CA LYS A 432 -14.17 4.36 16.75
C LYS A 432 -13.76 4.08 18.20
N ALA A 433 -13.09 5.04 18.84
CA ALA A 433 -12.68 4.91 20.24
C ALA A 433 -13.87 4.74 21.19
N SER A 434 -14.92 5.55 21.02
CA SER A 434 -16.14 5.40 21.83
C SER A 434 -16.85 4.07 21.57
N LEU A 435 -16.82 3.59 20.31
CA LEU A 435 -17.43 2.32 19.93
C LEU A 435 -16.69 1.13 20.54
N PHE A 436 -15.36 1.07 20.41
CA PHE A 436 -14.58 -0.05 20.94
C PHE A 436 -14.58 -0.11 22.46
N SER A 437 -14.58 1.05 23.12
CA SER A 437 -14.75 1.12 24.58
C SER A 437 -16.14 0.61 25.00
N ALA A 438 -17.20 0.98 24.28
CA ALA A 438 -18.56 0.50 24.56
C ALA A 438 -18.70 -1.02 24.34
N MET A 439 -18.13 -1.54 23.24
CA MET A 439 -18.06 -2.97 22.95
C MET A 439 -17.31 -3.73 24.04
N GLY A 440 -16.15 -3.23 24.47
CA GLY A 440 -15.36 -3.82 25.54
C GLY A 440 -16.15 -3.91 26.85
N ARG A 441 -16.83 -2.82 27.23
CA ARG A 441 -17.65 -2.78 28.45
C ARG A 441 -18.81 -3.75 28.40
N SER A 442 -19.63 -3.69 27.34
CA SER A 442 -20.80 -4.55 27.17
C SER A 442 -20.43 -6.04 27.15
N PHE A 443 -19.37 -6.39 26.41
CA PHE A 443 -18.86 -7.76 26.37
C PHE A 443 -18.35 -8.25 27.73
N SER A 444 -17.66 -7.37 28.48
CA SER A 444 -17.13 -7.64 29.82
C SER A 444 -18.25 -7.89 30.84
N GLU A 445 -19.30 -7.05 30.81
CA GLU A 445 -20.47 -7.16 31.68
C GLU A 445 -21.25 -8.45 31.40
N ARG A 446 -21.51 -8.75 30.12
CA ARG A 446 -22.26 -9.94 29.69
C ARG A 446 -21.57 -11.25 30.09
N LEU A 447 -20.25 -11.31 30.01
CA LEU A 447 -19.49 -12.48 30.43
C LEU A 447 -19.18 -12.51 31.94
N GLY A 448 -19.47 -11.43 32.68
CA GLY A 448 -19.16 -11.33 34.11
C GLY A 448 -17.66 -11.41 34.42
N ARG A 449 -16.81 -10.97 33.49
CA ARG A 449 -15.34 -11.07 33.57
C ARG A 449 -14.70 -9.73 33.23
N PRO A 450 -13.57 -9.34 33.85
CA PRO A 450 -12.94 -8.03 33.63
C PRO A 450 -12.12 -8.02 32.32
N LEU A 451 -12.80 -8.11 31.18
CA LEU A 451 -12.19 -8.20 29.85
C LEU A 451 -12.23 -6.89 29.06
N GLU A 452 -12.89 -5.83 29.57
CA GLU A 452 -13.07 -4.54 28.87
C GLU A 452 -11.80 -4.02 28.20
N ARG A 453 -10.70 -3.91 28.97
CA ARG A 453 -9.41 -3.41 28.45
C ARG A 453 -8.76 -4.37 27.46
N SER A 454 -8.87 -5.69 27.69
CA SER A 454 -8.30 -6.70 26.79
C SER A 454 -9.02 -6.71 25.45
N VAL A 455 -10.36 -6.59 25.46
CA VAL A 455 -11.18 -6.48 24.26
C VAL A 455 -10.88 -5.19 23.52
N GLU A 456 -10.88 -4.04 24.20
CA GLU A 456 -10.57 -2.77 23.57
C GLU A 456 -9.16 -2.77 22.94
N ALA A 457 -8.16 -3.30 23.65
CA ALA A 457 -6.80 -3.44 23.14
C ALA A 457 -6.74 -4.37 21.92
N ALA A 458 -7.44 -5.52 21.96
CA ALA A 458 -7.53 -6.47 20.85
C ALA A 458 -8.19 -5.86 19.61
N LEU A 459 -9.27 -5.08 19.79
CA LEU A 459 -9.94 -4.38 18.69
C LEU A 459 -9.05 -3.30 18.09
N TRP A 460 -8.30 -2.55 18.90
CA TRP A 460 -7.32 -1.60 18.40
C TRP A 460 -6.13 -2.26 17.72
N GLU A 461 -5.66 -3.40 18.24
CA GLU A 461 -4.63 -4.20 17.59
C GLU A 461 -5.11 -4.65 16.21
N ARG A 462 -6.36 -5.13 16.11
CA ARG A 462 -6.98 -5.49 14.84
C ARG A 462 -7.12 -4.31 13.90
N GLU A 463 -7.69 -3.21 14.36
CA GLU A 463 -7.98 -2.02 13.56
C GLU A 463 -6.68 -1.37 13.04
N ARG A 464 -5.59 -1.44 13.82
CA ARG A 464 -4.26 -1.01 13.37
C ARG A 464 -3.66 -1.92 12.30
N LYS A 465 -3.95 -3.23 12.36
CA LYS A 465 -3.52 -4.18 11.33
C LYS A 465 -4.27 -3.92 10.02
N GLN A 466 -5.59 -3.73 10.06
CA GLN A 466 -6.40 -3.37 8.89
C GLN A 466 -7.72 -2.74 9.34
N VAL A 467 -8.20 -1.72 8.61
CA VAL A 467 -9.51 -1.10 8.89
C VAL A 467 -10.59 -2.17 8.83
N THR A 468 -11.41 -2.23 9.87
CA THR A 468 -12.48 -3.23 10.00
C THR A 468 -13.79 -2.78 9.34
N ALA A 469 -13.90 -1.52 8.93
CA ALA A 469 -14.98 -1.01 8.10
C ALA A 469 -14.96 -1.62 6.69
N LEU A 470 -16.16 -1.85 6.18
CA LEU A 470 -16.47 -2.27 4.83
C LEU A 470 -17.41 -1.25 4.16
N THR A 471 -17.65 -1.46 2.87
CA THR A 471 -18.60 -0.66 2.09
C THR A 471 -20.03 -0.76 2.63
N HIS A 472 -20.88 0.24 2.32
CA HIS A 472 -22.32 0.25 2.67
C HIS A 472 -22.63 0.38 4.17
N GLY A 473 -21.69 0.91 4.97
CA GLY A 473 -21.91 1.27 6.38
C GLY A 473 -21.80 0.10 7.36
N VAL A 474 -21.20 -1.02 6.96
CA VAL A 474 -20.96 -2.18 7.83
C VAL A 474 -19.48 -2.27 8.24
N ALA A 475 -19.19 -2.70 9.45
CA ALA A 475 -17.85 -3.07 9.89
C ALA A 475 -17.84 -4.44 10.56
N ILE A 476 -16.68 -5.09 10.56
CA ILE A 476 -16.48 -6.38 11.25
C ILE A 476 -15.27 -6.28 12.19
N PRO A 477 -15.36 -5.61 13.34
CA PRO A 477 -14.27 -5.61 14.33
C PRO A 477 -14.04 -7.02 14.89
N HIS A 478 -12.85 -7.59 14.73
CA HIS A 478 -12.62 -9.00 15.07
C HIS A 478 -11.23 -9.33 15.62
N HIS A 479 -11.12 -10.31 16.50
CA HIS A 479 -9.82 -10.73 17.04
C HIS A 479 -9.81 -12.17 17.55
N THR A 480 -8.74 -12.93 17.28
CA THR A 480 -8.56 -14.31 17.77
C THR A 480 -7.49 -14.44 18.86
N GLY A 481 -7.09 -13.35 19.53
CA GLY A 481 -6.01 -13.36 20.54
C GLY A 481 -6.47 -13.38 22.00
N LEU A 482 -7.77 -13.50 22.27
CA LEU A 482 -8.32 -13.51 23.63
C LEU A 482 -8.40 -14.95 24.14
N ASN A 483 -7.25 -15.49 24.56
CA ASN A 483 -7.12 -16.89 25.02
C ASN A 483 -7.87 -17.18 26.32
N GLU A 484 -8.34 -16.14 27.00
CA GLU A 484 -9.28 -16.23 28.12
C GLU A 484 -10.65 -16.77 27.69
N LEU A 485 -10.99 -16.71 26.39
CA LEU A 485 -12.25 -17.19 25.83
C LEU A 485 -12.18 -18.67 25.47
N GLU A 486 -13.31 -19.37 25.61
CA GLU A 486 -13.37 -20.80 25.30
C GLU A 486 -13.72 -21.10 23.84
N ARG A 487 -14.45 -20.20 23.19
CA ARG A 487 -14.97 -20.33 21.83
C ARG A 487 -15.01 -18.96 21.13
N VAL A 488 -15.35 -18.97 19.83
CA VAL A 488 -15.69 -17.74 19.13
C VAL A 488 -17.02 -17.20 19.64
N HIS A 489 -17.05 -15.89 19.83
CA HIS A 489 -18.20 -15.09 20.18
C HIS A 489 -18.53 -14.13 19.04
N VAL A 490 -19.82 -13.97 18.77
CA VAL A 490 -20.33 -13.09 17.71
C VAL A 490 -21.40 -12.19 18.27
N GLU A 491 -21.25 -10.87 18.11
CA GLU A 491 -22.28 -9.90 18.46
C GLU A 491 -22.58 -8.99 17.28
N LEU A 492 -23.84 -8.59 17.15
CA LEU A 492 -24.28 -7.62 16.15
C LEU A 492 -24.66 -6.33 16.85
N TRP A 493 -24.08 -5.22 16.41
CA TRP A 493 -24.29 -3.89 16.95
C TRP A 493 -24.91 -3.03 15.86
N LEU A 494 -26.10 -2.49 16.12
CA LEU A 494 -26.81 -1.57 15.23
C LEU A 494 -26.86 -0.21 15.89
N MET A 495 -26.32 0.81 15.23
CA MET A 495 -26.24 2.17 15.76
C MET A 495 -27.25 3.09 15.07
N ASP A 496 -28.11 3.77 15.85
CA ASP A 496 -29.08 4.76 15.31
C ASP A 496 -28.38 5.93 14.60
N ARG A 497 -27.14 6.22 14.96
CA ARG A 497 -26.30 7.22 14.31
C ARG A 497 -24.99 6.58 13.85
N PRO A 498 -24.61 6.76 12.58
CA PRO A 498 -23.35 6.25 12.08
C PRO A 498 -22.13 6.78 12.85
N VAL A 499 -21.18 5.88 13.11
CA VAL A 499 -19.88 6.15 13.73
C VAL A 499 -18.88 6.50 12.64
N ASP A 500 -18.04 7.52 12.89
CA ASP A 500 -16.98 7.90 11.97
C ASP A 500 -15.78 6.95 12.10
N PHE A 501 -15.52 6.20 11.02
CA PHE A 501 -14.41 5.25 10.89
C PHE A 501 -13.19 5.83 10.14
N LYS A 502 -12.86 7.14 10.26
CA LYS A 502 -11.68 7.80 9.64
C LYS A 502 -10.50 6.87 9.28
N GLY A 503 -10.27 6.68 7.98
CA GLY A 503 -9.22 5.81 7.43
C GLY A 503 -8.85 6.00 5.95
N GLY A 504 -9.45 6.97 5.23
CA GLY A 504 -9.20 7.22 3.81
C GLY A 504 -10.04 8.39 3.27
N HIS A 505 -9.88 8.73 1.99
CA HIS A 505 -10.49 9.90 1.35
C HIS A 505 -12.02 9.82 1.15
N ASP A 506 -12.64 8.65 1.40
CA ASP A 506 -14.08 8.50 1.53
C ASP A 506 -14.45 8.24 3.00
N VAL A 507 -15.36 9.06 3.53
CA VAL A 507 -15.85 8.95 4.91
C VAL A 507 -16.86 7.82 4.98
N GLU A 508 -16.40 6.58 5.22
CA GLU A 508 -17.31 5.48 5.55
C GLU A 508 -17.87 5.71 6.96
N SER A 509 -19.14 6.10 6.98
CA SER A 509 -19.94 6.21 8.20
C SER A 509 -20.56 4.83 8.46
N VAL A 510 -20.23 4.22 9.60
CA VAL A 510 -20.60 2.83 9.91
C VAL A 510 -21.75 2.81 10.91
N ASP A 511 -22.84 2.12 10.60
CA ASP A 511 -24.02 1.97 11.46
C ASP A 511 -24.36 0.50 11.79
N VAL A 512 -23.68 -0.46 11.15
CA VAL A 512 -23.80 -1.89 11.44
C VAL A 512 -22.42 -2.46 11.77
N CYS A 513 -22.29 -3.17 12.88
CA CYS A 513 -21.02 -3.77 13.31
C CYS A 513 -21.20 -5.24 13.71
N PHE A 514 -20.45 -6.15 13.09
CA PHE A 514 -20.32 -7.53 13.55
C PHE A 514 -19.05 -7.70 14.37
N LEU A 515 -19.18 -7.73 15.70
CA LEU A 515 -18.07 -7.98 16.61
C LEU A 515 -17.79 -9.48 16.69
N VAL A 516 -16.57 -9.92 16.35
CA VAL A 516 -16.18 -11.34 16.39
C VAL A 516 -14.93 -11.54 17.24
N LEU A 517 -15.07 -12.17 18.41
CA LEU A 517 -13.97 -12.34 19.37
C LEU A 517 -13.75 -13.81 19.70
N GLY A 518 -12.51 -14.28 19.78
CA GLY A 518 -12.25 -15.67 20.15
C GLY A 518 -10.81 -15.96 20.57
N PRO A 519 -10.51 -17.20 20.98
CA PRO A 519 -9.16 -17.64 21.31
C PRO A 519 -8.39 -18.07 20.06
N THR A 520 -7.05 -18.13 20.15
CA THR A 520 -6.18 -18.44 18.99
C THR A 520 -6.49 -19.83 18.42
N ARG A 521 -6.84 -20.78 19.29
CA ARG A 521 -7.21 -22.16 18.92
C ARG A 521 -8.49 -22.29 18.09
N ALA A 522 -9.35 -21.26 18.06
CA ALA A 522 -10.63 -21.29 17.34
C ALA A 522 -10.57 -20.53 16.00
N ARG A 523 -9.37 -20.37 15.42
CA ARG A 523 -9.14 -19.61 14.19
C ARG A 523 -9.95 -20.11 12.99
N GLU A 524 -10.12 -21.42 12.82
CA GLU A 524 -10.95 -21.96 11.72
C GLU A 524 -12.42 -21.56 11.85
N GLN A 525 -12.99 -21.70 13.04
CA GLN A 525 -14.37 -21.28 13.33
C GLN A 525 -14.51 -19.77 13.10
N HIS A 526 -13.50 -18.98 13.48
CA HIS A 526 -13.47 -17.55 13.25
C HIS A 526 -13.51 -17.19 11.76
N LEU A 527 -12.72 -17.86 10.93
CA LEU A 527 -12.71 -17.62 9.47
C LEU A 527 -14.07 -17.97 8.83
N ARG A 528 -14.73 -19.04 9.29
CA ARG A 528 -16.08 -19.42 8.83
C ARG A 528 -17.12 -18.34 9.14
N VAL A 529 -17.06 -17.79 10.36
CA VAL A 529 -17.93 -16.67 10.78
C VAL A 529 -17.72 -15.46 9.87
N LEU A 530 -16.47 -15.07 9.63
CA LEU A 530 -16.15 -13.92 8.77
C LEU A 530 -16.62 -14.12 7.32
N ALA A 531 -16.41 -15.31 6.75
CA ALA A 531 -16.86 -15.63 5.39
C ALA A 531 -18.39 -15.57 5.27
N ARG A 532 -19.12 -16.08 6.28
CA ARG A 532 -20.59 -16.05 6.29
C ARG A 532 -21.13 -14.62 6.41
N ILE A 533 -20.60 -13.82 7.35
CA ILE A 533 -20.98 -12.40 7.49
C ILE A 533 -20.76 -11.65 6.17
N ALA A 534 -19.61 -11.87 5.53
CA ALA A 534 -19.28 -11.21 4.28
C ALA A 534 -20.25 -11.52 3.14
N ARG A 535 -20.61 -12.80 2.96
CA ARG A 535 -21.57 -13.21 1.92
C ARG A 535 -22.95 -12.62 2.16
N LEU A 536 -23.41 -12.61 3.41
CA LEU A 536 -24.69 -11.98 3.78
C LEU A 536 -24.66 -10.47 3.53
N ALA A 537 -23.58 -9.79 3.92
CA ALA A 537 -23.41 -8.35 3.71
C ALA A 537 -23.41 -7.92 2.23
N LEU A 538 -23.10 -8.86 1.32
CA LEU A 538 -23.16 -8.64 -0.14
C LEU A 538 -24.55 -8.89 -0.75
N GLN A 539 -25.48 -9.51 -0.01
CA GLN A 539 -26.82 -9.76 -0.53
C GLN A 539 -27.60 -8.44 -0.68
N PRO A 540 -28.23 -8.19 -1.85
CA PRO A 540 -29.03 -6.99 -2.05
C PRO A 540 -30.13 -6.85 -0.99
N GLY A 541 -30.23 -5.69 -0.34
CA GLY A 541 -31.27 -5.43 0.66
C GLY A 541 -30.99 -5.99 2.07
N PHE A 542 -29.92 -6.77 2.26
CA PHE A 542 -29.63 -7.39 3.56
C PHE A 542 -29.38 -6.36 4.67
N LEU A 543 -28.50 -5.39 4.43
CA LEU A 543 -28.17 -4.37 5.42
C LEU A 543 -29.36 -3.43 5.68
N GLU A 544 -30.15 -3.10 4.65
CA GLU A 544 -31.38 -2.31 4.81
C GLU A 544 -32.41 -3.04 5.68
N GLY A 545 -32.58 -4.35 5.49
CA GLY A 545 -33.51 -5.13 6.32
C GLY A 545 -33.04 -5.30 7.77
N LEU A 546 -31.72 -5.43 8.01
CA LEU A 546 -31.18 -5.41 9.37
C LEU A 546 -31.47 -4.07 10.08
N ARG A 547 -31.32 -2.95 9.36
CA ARG A 547 -31.65 -1.61 9.89
C ARG A 547 -33.14 -1.45 10.19
N ALA A 548 -34.01 -2.12 9.43
CA ALA A 548 -35.47 -2.04 9.59
C ALA A 548 -36.05 -2.93 10.69
N ALA A 549 -35.28 -3.91 11.18
CA ALA A 549 -35.79 -4.98 12.05
C ALA A 549 -36.24 -4.54 13.46
N GLY A 550 -35.96 -3.30 13.87
CA GLY A 550 -36.60 -2.57 14.98
C GLY A 550 -36.29 -3.03 16.42
N ASP A 551 -36.07 -4.31 16.64
CA ASP A 551 -35.70 -4.91 17.93
C ASP A 551 -34.76 -6.13 17.78
N PRO A 552 -34.05 -6.57 18.85
CA PRO A 552 -33.13 -7.71 18.79
C PRO A 552 -33.76 -9.03 18.30
N THR A 553 -35.05 -9.25 18.56
CA THR A 553 -35.76 -10.47 18.17
C THR A 553 -36.03 -10.46 16.66
N GLY A 554 -36.50 -9.31 16.14
CA GLY A 554 -36.69 -9.08 14.72
C GLY A 554 -35.39 -9.22 13.93
N VAL A 555 -34.28 -8.68 14.46
CA VAL A 555 -32.95 -8.78 13.83
C VAL A 555 -32.54 -10.25 13.68
N ARG A 556 -32.74 -11.07 14.73
CA ARG A 556 -32.38 -12.48 14.73
C ARG A 556 -33.21 -13.29 13.73
N ALA A 557 -34.52 -13.03 13.68
CA ALA A 557 -35.43 -13.70 12.74
C ALA A 557 -35.13 -13.31 11.28
N TYR A 558 -34.82 -12.03 11.03
CA TYR A 558 -34.42 -11.55 9.71
C TYR A 558 -33.10 -12.18 9.25
N LEU A 559 -32.09 -12.23 10.13
CA LEU A 559 -30.81 -12.86 9.85
C LEU A 559 -30.96 -14.35 9.49
N GLU A 560 -31.79 -15.09 10.25
CA GLU A 560 -32.09 -16.50 9.97
C GLU A 560 -32.78 -16.69 8.61
N THR A 561 -33.71 -15.80 8.27
CA THR A 561 -34.40 -15.83 6.96
C THR A 561 -33.43 -15.62 5.80
N CYS A 562 -32.56 -14.62 5.90
CA CYS A 562 -31.55 -14.33 4.87
C CYS A 562 -30.49 -15.44 4.77
N GLU A 563 -30.13 -16.06 5.90
CA GLU A 563 -29.20 -17.18 5.93
C GLU A 563 -29.78 -18.42 5.24
N ASN A 564 -31.04 -18.76 5.51
CA ASN A 564 -31.72 -19.86 4.83
C ASN A 564 -31.83 -19.63 3.32
N ALA A 565 -32.15 -18.39 2.90
CA ALA A 565 -32.21 -18.03 1.47
C ALA A 565 -30.84 -18.10 0.78
N LEU A 566 -29.74 -17.88 1.52
CA LEU A 566 -28.38 -17.99 0.99
C LEU A 566 -27.95 -19.46 0.80
N ASP A 567 -28.51 -20.37 1.60
CA ASP A 567 -28.22 -21.82 1.56
C ASP A 567 -29.15 -22.58 0.58
N GLU A 568 -30.16 -21.93 -0.02
CA GLU A 568 -30.98 -22.53 -1.07
C GLU A 568 -30.19 -22.58 -2.41
N PRO A 569 -30.11 -23.73 -3.08
CA PRO A 569 -29.45 -23.83 -4.38
C PRO A 569 -30.19 -22.97 -5.41
N ASP A 570 -29.43 -22.16 -6.14
CA ASP A 570 -29.91 -21.22 -7.14
C ASP A 570 -30.78 -21.92 -8.20
N ALA A 571 -32.11 -21.83 -8.06
CA ALA A 571 -33.08 -22.44 -8.98
C ALA A 571 -33.15 -21.73 -10.35
N THR A 572 -32.22 -20.81 -10.65
CA THR A 572 -32.18 -20.07 -11.92
C THR A 572 -31.02 -20.44 -12.84
N ALA A 573 -30.24 -21.48 -12.52
CA ALA A 573 -29.15 -21.98 -13.37
C ALA A 573 -29.55 -23.07 -14.39
N GLU A 574 -30.84 -23.19 -14.74
CA GLU A 574 -31.26 -23.87 -15.98
C GLU A 574 -31.55 -22.79 -17.03
N GLY A 575 -30.57 -22.54 -17.91
CA GLY A 575 -30.74 -21.67 -19.07
C GLY A 575 -31.80 -22.23 -20.01
N PRO A 576 -32.49 -21.38 -20.80
CA PRO A 576 -33.54 -21.84 -21.70
C PRO A 576 -32.93 -22.76 -22.75
N GLU A 577 -33.44 -24.00 -22.85
CA GLU A 577 -33.20 -24.88 -23.98
C GLU A 577 -33.60 -24.14 -25.26
N ALA A 578 -32.63 -23.96 -26.15
CA ALA A 578 -32.85 -23.39 -27.47
C ALA A 578 -33.74 -24.34 -28.28
N GLU A 579 -35.02 -23.97 -28.44
CA GLU A 579 -35.89 -24.58 -29.43
C GLU A 579 -35.30 -24.33 -30.82
N ALA A 580 -34.95 -25.42 -31.49
CA ALA A 580 -34.51 -25.41 -32.87
C ALA A 580 -35.72 -25.07 -33.77
N GLU A 581 -35.83 -23.80 -34.17
CA GLU A 581 -36.68 -23.40 -35.29
C GLU A 581 -36.06 -23.90 -36.60
N THR A 582 -36.81 -24.80 -37.23
CA THR A 582 -36.60 -25.28 -38.59
C THR A 582 -36.92 -24.17 -39.59
N ASP A 583 -35.91 -23.78 -40.35
CA ASP A 583 -36.01 -22.83 -41.47
C ASP A 583 -36.72 -23.52 -42.65
N GLU A 584 -38.01 -23.20 -42.87
CA GLU A 584 -38.72 -23.48 -44.12
C GLU A 584 -38.72 -22.24 -45.01
N ASP A 585 -38.00 -22.37 -46.12
CA ASP A 585 -37.96 -21.52 -47.32
C ASP A 585 -39.37 -21.12 -47.81
N PRO A 586 -39.57 -19.85 -48.21
CA PRO A 586 -40.14 -19.70 -49.54
C PRO A 586 -39.52 -18.57 -50.38
N ALA A 587 -39.11 -19.01 -51.57
CA ALA A 587 -39.52 -18.48 -52.86
C ALA A 587 -38.67 -17.36 -53.50
N ALA A 588 -38.02 -17.78 -54.57
CA ALA A 588 -37.65 -16.97 -55.71
C ALA A 588 -38.87 -16.28 -56.35
N ALA A 589 -38.76 -14.95 -56.54
CA ALA A 589 -39.25 -14.22 -57.71
C ALA A 589 -38.87 -12.74 -57.55
N ASP A 590 -37.87 -12.25 -58.28
CA ASP A 590 -38.15 -11.46 -59.49
C ASP A 590 -36.85 -11.12 -60.23
N ALA A 591 -36.94 -11.11 -61.56
CA ALA A 591 -35.84 -10.90 -62.49
C ALA A 591 -35.86 -9.46 -63.04
N SER A 592 -34.69 -8.83 -63.15
CA SER A 592 -34.24 -7.97 -64.28
C SER A 592 -32.84 -7.44 -64.02
#